data_AF-A0A4R3PS75-F1
#
_entry.id   AF-A0A4R3PS75-F1
#
_cell.length_a   1.000
_cell.length_b   1.000
_cell.length_c   1.000
_cell.angle_alpha   90.00
_cell.angle_beta   90.00
_cell.angle_gamma   90.00
#
_symmetry.space_group_name_H-M   'P 1'
#
loop_
_entity.id
_entity.type
_entity.pdbx_description
1 polymer ?
#
loop_
_entity_poly.entity_id
_entity_poly.type
_entity_poly.pdbx_seq_one_letter_code
_entity_poly.pdbx_strand_id
1 'polypeptide(L)'
;MKIRDRSFDSQAFRASGLNLVVSAIVHWNTVYLSRATAHLRQHGRNIADELLKHVSPLSWEHINLTGIYSWDAEQQMPEGFRPLRLPGRLLRAA
;
A
#
# COMPACT_ATOMS: atom_id res chain seq x y z
N MET A 1 -21.98 -18.19 34.86
CA MET A 1 -22.43 -17.27 33.78
C MET A 1 -21.42 -16.13 33.68
N LYS A 2 -21.10 -15.65 32.46
CA LYS A 2 -20.07 -14.63 32.11
C LYS A 2 -18.59 -15.07 32.03
N ILE A 3 -18.29 -16.07 31.19
CA ILE A 3 -16.94 -16.21 30.55
C ILE A 3 -17.04 -16.14 29.02
N ARG A 4 -18.26 -16.09 28.47
CA ARG A 4 -18.50 -16.22 27.03
C ARG A 4 -18.49 -14.89 26.27
N ASP A 5 -18.40 -13.74 26.92
CA ASP A 5 -18.58 -12.42 26.27
C ASP A 5 -17.25 -11.82 25.77
N ARG A 6 -16.24 -11.76 26.65
CA ARG A 6 -14.91 -11.17 26.35
C ARG A 6 -14.18 -11.82 25.17
N SER A 7 -14.40 -13.10 24.90
CA SER A 7 -13.72 -13.81 23.81
C SER A 7 -14.25 -13.41 22.42
N PHE A 8 -15.56 -13.15 22.29
CA PHE A 8 -16.14 -12.70 21.01
C PHE A 8 -15.78 -11.24 20.74
N ASP A 9 -15.83 -10.36 21.74
CA ASP A 9 -15.39 -8.97 21.59
C ASP A 9 -13.90 -8.89 21.21
N SER A 10 -13.05 -9.71 21.83
CA SER A 10 -11.63 -9.78 21.51
C SER A 10 -11.37 -10.29 20.09
N GLN A 11 -12.15 -11.27 19.62
CA GLN A 11 -12.07 -11.76 18.24
C GLN A 11 -12.59 -10.74 17.24
N ALA A 12 -13.71 -10.08 17.53
CA ALA A 12 -14.30 -9.04 16.71
C ALA A 12 -13.37 -7.83 16.60
N PHE A 13 -12.74 -7.41 17.70
CA PHE A 13 -11.76 -6.32 17.70
C PHE A 13 -10.53 -6.66 16.87
N ARG A 14 -10.00 -7.89 17.00
CA ARG A 14 -8.87 -8.36 16.17
C ARG A 14 -9.24 -8.45 14.69
N ALA A 15 -10.41 -8.98 14.37
CA ALA A 15 -10.90 -9.07 13.00
C ALA A 15 -11.14 -7.67 12.39
N SER A 16 -11.67 -6.73 13.18
CA SER A 16 -11.88 -5.35 12.77
C SER A 16 -10.55 -4.63 12.54
N GLY A 17 -9.57 -4.83 13.43
CA GLY A 17 -8.21 -4.29 13.27
C GLY A 17 -7.52 -4.84 12.03
N LEU A 18 -7.63 -6.16 11.79
CA LEU A 18 -7.09 -6.78 10.58
C LEU A 18 -7.77 -6.24 9.32
N ASN A 19 -9.11 -6.12 9.31
CA ASN A 19 -9.84 -5.57 8.18
C ASN A 19 -9.46 -4.12 7.89
N LEU A 20 -9.23 -3.32 8.93
CA LEU A 20 -8.75 -1.94 8.80
C LEU A 20 -7.36 -1.89 8.16
N VAL A 21 -6.43 -2.74 8.61
CA VAL A 21 -5.08 -2.84 8.03
C VAL A 21 -5.18 -3.28 6.56
N VAL A 22 -5.93 -4.34 6.27
CA VAL A 22 -6.17 -4.82 4.89
C VAL A 22 -6.73 -3.72 4.00
N SER A 23 -7.74 -3.00 4.47
CA SER A 23 -8.35 -1.90 3.73
C SER A 23 -7.35 -0.76 3.48
N ALA A 24 -6.54 -0.41 4.49
CA ALA A 24 -5.52 0.64 4.36
C ALA A 24 -4.45 0.28 3.32
N ILE A 25 -3.96 -0.96 3.30
CA ILE A 25 -2.99 -1.41 2.30
C ILE A 25 -3.61 -1.47 0.91
N VAL A 26 -4.80 -2.04 0.76
CA VAL A 26 -5.49 -2.09 -0.54
C VAL A 26 -5.67 -0.67 -1.09
N HIS A 27 -6.08 0.27 -0.24
CA HIS A 27 -6.24 1.67 -0.60
C HIS A 27 -4.90 2.28 -1.07
N TRP A 28 -3.84 2.13 -0.27
CA TRP A 28 -2.51 2.65 -0.62
C TRP A 28 -1.95 2.04 -1.92
N ASN A 29 -2.03 0.72 -2.07
CA ASN A 29 -1.58 0.02 -3.28
C ASN A 29 -2.35 0.50 -4.52
N THR A 30 -3.67 0.65 -4.42
CA THR A 30 -4.52 1.12 -5.52
C THR A 30 -4.14 2.54 -5.97
N VAL A 31 -3.97 3.47 -5.01
CA VAL A 31 -3.60 4.85 -5.31
C VAL A 31 -2.21 4.92 -5.97
N TYR A 32 -1.24 4.16 -5.46
CA TYR A 32 0.11 4.15 -6.02
C TYR A 32 0.21 3.48 -7.38
N LEU A 33 -0.55 2.41 -7.63
CA LEU A 33 -0.68 1.80 -8.96
C LEU A 33 -1.25 2.81 -9.97
N SER A 34 -2.28 3.57 -9.58
CA SER A 34 -2.84 4.63 -10.43
C SER A 34 -1.81 5.72 -10.73
N ARG A 35 -1.02 6.14 -9.74
CA ARG A 35 0.04 7.15 -9.94
C ARG A 35 1.17 6.64 -10.82
N ALA A 36 1.61 5.40 -10.61
CA ALA A 36 2.68 4.78 -11.40
C ALA A 36 2.26 4.60 -12.87
N THR A 37 1.03 4.18 -13.11
CA THR A 37 0.49 3.99 -14.47
C THR A 37 0.32 5.32 -15.18
N ALA A 38 -0.22 6.35 -14.51
CA ALA A 38 -0.30 7.70 -15.06
C ALA A 38 1.09 8.25 -15.43
N HIS A 39 2.07 8.10 -14.54
CA HIS A 39 3.45 8.51 -14.82
C HIS A 39 4.04 7.77 -16.03
N LEU A 40 3.86 6.45 -16.12
CA LEU A 40 4.36 5.66 -17.25
C LEU A 40 3.67 6.04 -18.58
N ARG A 41 2.37 6.30 -18.57
CA ARG A 41 1.61 6.79 -19.74
C ARG A 41 2.12 8.13 -20.22
N GLN A 42 2.39 9.07 -19.31
CA GLN A 42 3.01 10.36 -19.65
C GLN A 42 4.39 10.21 -20.31
N HIS A 43 5.12 9.14 -19.97
CA HIS A 43 6.42 8.81 -20.57
C HIS A 43 6.31 7.94 -21.85
N GLY A 44 5.13 7.89 -22.48
CA GLY A 44 4.90 7.21 -23.75
C GLY A 44 4.71 5.69 -23.66
N ARG A 45 4.57 5.12 -22.44
CA ARG A 45 4.28 3.69 -22.27
C ARG A 45 2.78 3.46 -22.42
N ASN A 46 2.38 2.66 -23.40
CA ASN A 46 1.00 2.20 -23.49
C ASN A 46 0.76 1.10 -22.45
N ILE A 47 -0.07 1.39 -21.45
CA ILE A 47 -0.52 0.43 -20.44
C ILE A 47 -2.03 0.29 -20.62
N ALA A 48 -2.49 -0.88 -21.08
CA ALA A 48 -3.91 -1.14 -21.23
C ALA A 48 -4.60 -1.21 -19.86
N ASP A 49 -5.76 -0.57 -19.72
CA ASP A 49 -6.56 -0.63 -18.49
C ASP A 49 -6.98 -2.06 -18.13
N GLU A 50 -7.11 -2.94 -19.12
CA GLU A 50 -7.41 -4.36 -18.93
C GLU A 50 -6.33 -5.08 -18.12
N LEU A 51 -5.05 -4.72 -18.31
CA LEU A 51 -3.95 -5.30 -17.53
C LEU A 51 -4.02 -4.87 -16.06
N LEU A 52 -4.53 -3.67 -15.78
CA LEU A 52 -4.66 -3.16 -14.41
C LEU A 52 -5.71 -3.94 -13.61
N LYS A 53 -6.73 -4.50 -14.28
CA LYS A 53 -7.74 -5.37 -13.65
C LYS A 53 -7.16 -6.69 -13.12
N HIS A 54 -6.01 -7.10 -13.65
CA HIS A 54 -5.32 -8.32 -13.23
C HIS A 54 -4.26 -8.08 -12.17
N VAL A 55 -3.99 -6.82 -11.80
CA VAL A 55 -3.04 -6.51 -10.74
C VAL A 55 -3.74 -6.63 -9.39
N SER A 56 -3.20 -7.50 -8.52
CA SER A 56 -3.71 -7.63 -7.16
C SER A 56 -3.28 -6.42 -6.32
N PRO A 57 -4.22 -5.67 -5.72
CA PRO A 57 -3.88 -4.62 -4.75
C PRO A 57 -3.48 -5.21 -3.39
N LEU A 58 -3.47 -6.55 -3.26
CA LEU A 58 -3.02 -7.29 -2.07
C LEU A 58 -1.59 -7.81 -2.23
N SER A 59 -0.75 -7.22 -3.08
CA SER A 59 0.68 -7.52 -3.00
C SER A 59 1.25 -6.89 -1.73
N TRP A 60 1.65 -7.72 -0.78
CA TRP A 60 2.13 -7.32 0.55
C TRP A 60 3.64 -7.47 0.74
N GLU A 61 4.34 -8.11 -0.20
CA GLU A 61 5.77 -8.40 -0.09
C GLU A 61 6.64 -7.14 0.13
N HIS A 62 6.15 -5.99 -0.31
CA HIS A 62 6.81 -4.68 -0.12
C HIS A 62 6.42 -3.95 1.17
N ILE A 63 5.50 -4.49 1.99
CA ILE A 63 5.00 -3.88 3.22
C ILE A 63 5.50 -4.71 4.41
N ASN A 64 6.41 -4.12 5.18
CA ASN A 64 6.76 -4.68 6.47
C ASN A 64 5.67 -4.28 7.48
N LEU A 65 5.01 -5.27 8.08
CA LEU A 65 3.97 -5.08 9.12
C LEU A 65 4.54 -5.14 10.54
N THR A 66 5.77 -5.64 10.70
CA THR A 66 6.40 -5.89 12.00
C THR A 66 7.67 -5.07 12.13
N GLY A 67 7.71 -4.16 13.10
CA GLY A 67 8.87 -3.33 13.35
C GLY A 67 8.56 -2.20 14.33
N ILE A 68 9.62 -1.51 14.74
CA ILE A 68 9.50 -0.24 15.44
C ILE A 68 9.51 0.84 14.38
N TYR A 69 8.41 1.59 14.27
CA TYR A 69 8.28 2.70 13.33
C TYR A 69 8.45 4.01 14.10
N SER A 70 9.37 4.83 13.63
CA SER A 70 9.49 6.22 14.08
C SER A 70 8.84 7.09 13.00
N TRP A 71 7.82 7.85 13.37
CA TRP A 71 7.19 8.82 12.48
C TRP A 71 7.81 10.18 12.74
N ASP A 72 8.56 10.68 11.76
CA ASP A 72 9.01 12.07 11.78
C ASP A 72 7.92 12.92 11.15
N ALA A 73 7.23 13.73 11.96
CA ALA A 73 6.14 14.60 11.51
C ALA A 73 6.62 15.67 10.52
N GLU A 74 7.94 15.91 10.45
CA GLU A 74 8.58 16.84 9.52
C GLU A 74 8.83 16.27 8.12
N GLN A 75 8.47 15.00 7.83
CA GLN A 75 8.46 14.51 6.44
C GLN A 75 7.35 15.21 5.66
N GLN A 76 7.65 16.42 5.20
CA GLN A 76 6.81 17.19 4.31
C GLN A 76 6.65 16.39 3.02
N MET A 77 5.46 15.83 2.83
CA MET A 77 5.01 15.31 1.56
C MET A 77 4.30 16.45 0.85
N PRO A 78 4.94 17.18 -0.09
CA PRO A 78 4.38 18.38 -0.70
C PRO A 78 3.00 18.16 -1.34
N GLU A 79 2.74 16.92 -1.78
CA GLU A 79 1.46 16.50 -2.39
C GLU A 79 0.69 15.48 -1.51
N GLY A 80 1.14 15.21 -0.28
CA GLY A 80 0.57 14.16 0.58
C GLY A 80 0.96 12.72 0.19
N PHE A 81 1.88 12.55 -0.76
CA PHE A 81 2.34 11.25 -1.23
C PHE A 81 3.87 11.17 -1.26
N ARG A 82 4.42 10.00 -0.91
CA ARG A 82 5.82 9.66 -1.24
C ARG A 82 6.06 9.69 -2.76
N PRO A 83 7.23 10.17 -3.22
CA PRO A 83 7.64 10.10 -4.61
C PRO A 83 7.62 8.67 -5.17
N LEU A 84 7.33 8.53 -6.48
CA LEU A 84 7.44 7.25 -7.17
C LEU A 84 8.91 6.82 -7.27
N ARG A 85 9.18 5.54 -7.01
CA ARG A 85 10.51 4.95 -7.21
C ARG A 85 10.70 4.69 -8.70
N LEU A 86 11.42 5.57 -9.38
CA LEU A 86 11.72 5.41 -10.80
C LEU A 86 12.90 4.45 -10.99
N PRO A 87 12.88 3.55 -12.01
CA PRO A 87 14.03 2.74 -12.38
C PRO A 87 15.09 3.59 -13.08
N GLY A 88 15.75 4.47 -12.32
CA GLY A 88 16.69 5.48 -12.82
C GLY A 88 18.13 5.32 -12.36
N ARG A 89 18.54 4.17 -11.77
CA ARG A 89 19.93 4.00 -11.29
C ARG A 89 20.58 2.63 -11.48
N LEU A 90 19.88 1.64 -12.05
CA LEU A 90 20.47 0.30 -12.29
C LEU A 90 20.95 0.06 -13.74
N LEU A 91 20.78 1.02 -14.65
CA LEU A 91 21.22 0.89 -16.06
C LEU A 91 22.42 1.78 -16.43
N ARG A 92 23.22 2.20 -15.44
CA ARG A 92 24.52 2.86 -15.69
C ARG A 92 25.62 2.23 -14.85
N ALA A 93 25.93 1.00 -15.17
CA ALA A 93 27.22 0.36 -14.94
C ALA A 93 27.33 -0.76 -15.98
N ALA A 94 27.83 -0.40 -17.15
CA ALA A 94 28.40 -1.31 -18.14
C ALA A 94 29.89 -1.01 -18.21
#